data_AF-A0A7V5CCH4-F1
#
_entry.id   AF-A0A7V5CCH4-F1
#
_cell.length_a   1.000
_cell.length_b   1.000
_cell.length_c   1.000
_cell.angle_alpha   90.00
_cell.angle_beta   90.00
_cell.angle_gamma   90.00
#
_symmetry.space_group_name_H-M   'P 1'
#
loop_
_entity.id
_entity.type
_entity.pdbx_description
1 polymer ?
#
loop_
_entity_poly.entity_id
_entity_poly.type
_entity_poly.pdbx_seq_one_letter_code
_entity_poly.pdbx_strand_id
1 'polypeptide(L)' 'TDPAAKSPIRQELRPRGFALVLIGKDGFKYLRKPLPWDVREITRSIDKMPLRQDEIRLEREREAAEAASGG' A
#
# COMPACT_ATOMS: atom_id res chain seq x y z
N THR A 1 5.66 -13.55 18.23
CA THR A 1 6.73 -12.58 17.88
C THR A 1 7.28 -12.02 19.18
N ASP A 2 8.59 -11.90 19.39
CA ASP A 2 9.14 -11.18 20.54
C ASP A 2 9.05 -9.66 20.29
N PRO A 3 8.24 -8.90 21.05
CA PRO A 3 8.14 -7.45 20.88
C PRO A 3 9.43 -6.70 21.27
N ALA A 4 10.26 -7.28 22.15
CA ALA A 4 11.51 -6.71 22.62
C ALA A 4 12.66 -6.94 21.64
N ALA A 5 12.57 -7.96 20.79
CA ALA A 5 13.49 -8.17 19.69
C ALA A 5 13.37 -6.99 18.69
N LYS A 6 14.43 -6.17 18.64
CA LYS A 6 14.57 -5.02 17.72
C LYS A 6 14.82 -5.49 16.28
N SER A 7 13.87 -6.21 15.68
CA SER A 7 13.91 -6.53 14.25
C SER A 7 14.13 -5.25 13.42
N PRO A 8 14.77 -5.32 12.23
CA PRO A 8 15.04 -4.15 11.40
C PRO A 8 13.80 -3.27 11.16
N ILE A 9 12.65 -3.89 10.88
CA ILE A 9 11.37 -3.18 10.67
C ILE A 9 10.89 -2.44 11.93
N ARG A 10 11.11 -2.97 13.14
CA ARG A 10 10.77 -2.27 14.40
C ARG A 10 11.73 -1.12 14.68
N GLN A 11 13.01 -1.25 14.30
CA GLN A 11 13.97 -0.16 14.43
C GLN A 11 13.65 1.00 13.48
N GLU A 12 13.22 0.69 12.26
CA GLU A 12 12.87 1.69 11.26
C GLU A 12 11.55 2.41 11.60
N LEU A 13 10.48 1.64 11.86
CA LEU A 13 9.14 2.19 12.06
C LEU A 13 8.93 2.80 13.46
N ARG A 14 9.78 2.45 14.42
CA ARG A 14 9.76 2.91 15.81
C ARG A 14 8.33 2.94 16.39
N PRO A 15 7.61 1.80 16.41
CA PRO A 15 6.23 1.77 16.86
C PRO A 15 6.14 2.12 18.35
N ARG A 16 5.17 2.98 18.71
CA ARG A 16 4.81 3.30 20.09
C ARG A 16 3.29 3.28 20.21
N GLY A 17 2.75 2.58 21.20
CA GLY A 17 1.31 2.40 21.34
C GLY A 17 0.70 1.82 20.06
N PHE A 18 -0.27 2.51 19.50
CA PHE A 18 -0.88 2.19 18.22
C PHE A 18 -0.26 3.03 17.08
N ALA A 19 0.03 2.39 15.95
CA ALA A 19 0.38 3.09 14.72
C ALA A 19 -0.06 2.27 13.49
N LEU A 20 -0.73 2.93 12.55
CA LEU A 20 -0.98 2.43 11.21
C LEU A 20 0.07 3.01 10.26
N VAL A 21 0.75 2.16 9.51
CA VAL A 21 1.71 2.56 8.47
C VAL A 21 1.33 1.92 7.15
N LEU A 22 1.19 2.72 6.09
CA LEU A 22 0.98 2.23 4.73
C LEU A 22 2.32 2.25 3.99
N ILE A 23 2.77 1.09 3.54
CA ILE A 23 4.03 0.92 2.80
C ILE A 23 3.70 0.32 1.44
N GLY A 24 4.19 0.92 0.37
CA GLY A 24 4.01 0.40 -0.99
C GLY A 24 4.94 -0.77 -1.29
N LYS A 25 4.69 -1.44 -2.42
CA LYS A 25 5.55 -2.54 -2.90
C LYS A 25 6.96 -2.06 -3.28
N ASP A 26 7.10 -0.77 -3.51
CA ASP A 26 8.33 -0.01 -3.73
C ASP A 26 9.11 0.29 -2.44
N GLY A 27 8.57 -0.06 -1.27
CA GLY A 27 9.14 0.23 0.05
C GLY A 27 8.90 1.67 0.53
N PHE A 28 8.21 2.51 -0.24
CA PHE A 28 7.90 3.88 0.18
C PHE A 28 6.85 3.90 1.28
N LYS A 29 7.07 4.75 2.28
CA LYS A 29 6.13 4.99 3.39
C LYS A 29 5.15 6.08 2.97
N TYR A 30 3.95 5.66 2.56
CA TYR A 30 2.92 6.56 2.05
C TYR A 30 2.11 7.25 3.15
N LEU A 31 1.93 6.58 4.30
CA LEU A 31 1.11 7.11 5.39
C LEU A 31 1.59 6.60 6.75
N ARG A 32 1.49 7.44 7.78
CA ARG A 32 1.57 7.04 9.18
C ARG A 32 0.48 7.73 9.99
N LYS A 33 -0.27 6.97 10.80
CA LYS A 33 -1.32 7.49 11.68
C LYS A 33 -1.23 6.89 13.09
N PRO A 34 -1.39 7.69 14.15
CA PRO A 34 -1.38 7.20 15.53
C PRO A 34 -2.75 6.69 16.01
N LEU A 35 -3.77 6.72 15.14
CA LEU A 35 -5.15 6.33 15.42
C LEU A 35 -5.66 5.37 14.34
N PRO A 36 -6.62 4.50 14.65
CA PRO A 36 -7.24 3.65 13.65
C PRO A 36 -7.90 4.50 12.56
N TRP A 37 -7.84 3.98 11.34
CA TRP A 37 -8.50 4.58 10.18
C TRP A 37 -9.53 3.61 9.62
N ASP A 38 -10.60 4.17 9.07
CA ASP A 38 -11.62 3.40 8.38
C ASP A 38 -11.06 2.77 7.11
N VAL A 39 -11.59 1.59 6.76
CA VAL A 39 -11.16 0.83 5.57
C VAL A 39 -11.30 1.65 4.31
N ARG A 40 -12.39 2.43 4.16
CA ARG A 40 -12.62 3.26 2.98
C ARG A 40 -11.53 4.31 2.80
N GLU A 41 -11.09 4.92 3.89
CA GLU A 41 -10.03 5.92 3.84
C GLU A 41 -8.66 5.29 3.55
N ILE A 42 -8.41 4.08 4.03
CA ILE A 42 -7.22 3.30 3.65
C ILE A 42 -7.25 3.01 2.15
N THR A 43 -8.36 2.49 1.61
CA THR A 43 -8.52 2.19 0.19
C THR A 43 -8.34 3.43 -0.68
N ARG A 44 -8.98 4.57 -0.33
CA ARG A 44 -8.79 5.84 -1.05
C ARG A 44 -7.35 6.32 -1.05
N SER A 45 -6.61 6.10 0.04
CA SER A 45 -5.18 6.44 0.09
C SER A 45 -4.35 5.54 -0.83
N ILE A 46 -4.67 4.26 -0.94
CA ILE A 46 -4.02 3.31 -1.85
C ILE A 46 -4.28 3.70 -3.32
N ASP A 47 -5.53 4.03 -3.67
CA ASP A 47 -5.89 4.42 -5.04
C ASP A 47 -5.20 5.70 -5.53
N LYS A 48 -4.70 6.53 -4.60
CA LYS A 48 -3.94 7.74 -4.90
C LYS A 48 -2.44 7.49 -5.05
N MET A 49 -1.94 6.29 -4.77
CA MET A 49 -0.53 5.97 -4.91
C MET A 49 -0.16 5.90 -6.41
N PRO A 50 0.95 6.51 -6.85
CA PRO A 50 1.38 6.47 -8.25
C PRO A 50 1.49 5.03 -8.80
N LEU A 51 2.10 4.13 -8.02
CA LEU A 51 2.22 2.72 -8.38
C LEU A 51 0.86 2.07 -8.62
N ARG A 52 -0.16 2.38 -7.82
CA ARG A 52 -1.51 1.84 -8.00
C ARG A 52 -2.18 2.40 -9.25
N GLN A 53 -1.96 3.67 -9.55
CA GLN A 53 -2.49 4.28 -10.78
C GLN A 53 -1.87 3.66 -12.03
N ASP A 54 -0.58 3.32 -11.97
CA ASP A 54 0.11 2.61 -13.05
C ASP A 54 -0.43 1.18 -13.21
N GLU A 55 -0.66 0.45 -12.11
CA GLU A 55 -1.30 -0.87 -12.15
C GLU A 55 -2.68 -0.82 -12.82
N ILE A 56 -3.54 0.11 -12.42
CA ILE A 56 -4.89 0.27 -13.02
C ILE A 56 -4.79 0.58 -14.52
N ARG A 57 -3.80 1.37 -14.94
CA ARG A 57 -3.59 1.66 -16.36
C ARG A 57 -3.20 0.39 -17.12
N LEU A 58 -2.23 -0.35 -16.60
CA LEU A 58 -1.74 -1.61 -17.18
C LEU A 58 -2.84 -2.67 -17.27
N GLU A 59 -3.67 -2.80 -16.22
CA GLU A 59 -4.84 -3.68 -16.20
C GLU A 59 -5.79 -3.35 -17.37
N ARG A 60 -6.14 -2.07 -17.56
CA ARG A 60 -7.02 -1.62 -18.66
C ARG A 60 -6.42 -1.85 -20.04
N GLU A 61 -5.12 -1.59 -20.21
CA GLU A 61 -4.42 -1.82 -21.47
C GLU A 61 -4.41 -3.30 -21.84
N ARG A 62 -4.21 -4.17 -20.84
CA ARG A 62 -4.25 -5.62 -21.00
C ARG A 62 -5.65 -6.10 -21.38
N GLU A 63 -6.69 -5.64 -20.68
CA GLU A 63 -8.08 -5.98 -21.00
C GLU A 63 -8.45 -5.57 -22.43
N ALA A 64 -8.02 -4.38 -22.87
CA ALA A 64 -8.25 -3.91 -24.24
C ALA A 64 -7.52 -4.77 -25.29
N ALA A 65 -6.30 -5.22 -25.01
CA ALA A 65 -5.53 -6.10 -25.90
C ALA A 65 -6.15 -7.50 -26.00
N GLU A 66 -6.64 -8.05 -24.87
CA GLU A 66 -7.34 -9.33 -24.84
C GLU A 66 -8.67 -9.26 -25.64
N ALA A 67 -9.44 -8.18 -25.49
CA ALA A 67 -10.66 -7.98 -26.28
C ALA A 67 -10.40 -7.84 -27.79
N ALA A 68 -9.30 -7.20 -28.20
CA ALA A 68 -8.94 -7.00 -29.61
C ALA A 68 -8.37 -8.26 -30.30
N SER A 69 -7.87 -9.23 -29.52
CA SER A 69 -7.31 -10.49 -30.03
C SER A 69 -8.32 -11.64 -30.07
N GLY A 70 -9.48 -11.49 -29.41
CA GLY A 70 -10.54 -12.48 -29.33
C GLY A 70 -11.69 -12.31 -30.33
N GLY A 71 -11.59 -11.40 -31.29
CA GLY A 71 -12.58 -11.16 -32.36
C GLY A 71 -11.97 -11.31 -33.75
#